data_AF-A0A1M6P254-F1
#
_entry.id   AF-A0A1M6P254-F1
#
_cell.length_a   1.000
_cell.length_b   1.000
_cell.length_c   1.000
_cell.angle_alpha   90.00
_cell.angle_beta   90.00
_cell.angle_gamma   90.00
#
_symmetry.space_group_name_H-M   'P 1'
#
loop_
_entity.id
_entity.type
_entity.pdbx_description
1 polymer ?
#
loop_
_entity_poly.entity_id
_entity_poly.type
_entity_poly.pdbx_seq_one_letter_code
_entity_poly.pdbx_strand_id
1 'polypeptide(L)' 'MSSLREIENKIQELRAQLYEIARGREFTDPEVIKASQKLDQVLNEYEKFFKRKMSEK' A
#
# COMPACT_ATOMS: atom_id res chain seq x y z
N MET A 1 -10.30 -15.82 -0.26
CA MET A 1 -9.74 -15.33 1.01
C MET A 1 -8.36 -14.81 0.70
N SER A 2 -8.19 -13.50 0.51
CA SER A 2 -6.85 -12.94 0.34
C SER A 2 -6.08 -13.20 1.62
N SER A 3 -5.06 -14.04 1.53
CA SER A 3 -4.17 -14.32 2.64
C SER A 3 -3.41 -13.04 3.01
N LEU A 4 -3.08 -12.86 4.28
CA LEU A 4 -2.31 -11.71 4.77
C LEU A 4 -1.05 -11.47 3.91
N ARG A 5 -0.41 -12.56 3.45
CA ARG A 5 0.74 -12.57 2.55
C ARG A 5 0.47 -11.94 1.19
N GLU A 6 -0.72 -12.12 0.62
CA GLU A 6 -1.06 -11.49 -0.66
C GLU A 6 -1.18 -9.97 -0.53
N ILE A 7 -1.72 -9.49 0.59
CA ILE A 7 -1.79 -8.06 0.89
C ILE A 7 -0.38 -7.50 1.13
N GLU A 8 0.46 -8.22 1.89
CA GLU A 8 1.86 -7.86 2.10
C GLU A 8 2.65 -7.77 0.79
N ASN A 9 2.51 -8.77 -0.10
CA ASN A 9 3.16 -8.76 -1.40
C ASN A 9 2.74 -7.54 -2.23
N LYS A 10 1.44 -7.24 -2.24
CA LYS A 10 0.90 -6.09 -2.98
C LYS A 10 1.40 -4.75 -2.42
N ILE A 11 1.57 -4.66 -1.10
CA ILE A 11 2.21 -3.50 -0.46
C ILE A 11 3.66 -3.35 -0.93
N GLN A 12 4.44 -4.43 -0.98
CA GLN A 12 5.83 -4.35 -1.43
C GLN A 12 5.94 -3.95 -2.90
N GLU A 13 5.09 -4.51 -3.78
CA GLU A 13 5.04 -4.11 -5.20
C GLU A 13 4.71 -2.63 -5.36
N LEU A 14 3.69 -2.14 -4.64
CA LEU A 14 3.28 -0.73 -4.71
C LEU A 14 4.34 0.21 -4.12
N ARG A 15 5.09 -0.21 -3.09
CA ARG A 15 6.23 0.54 -2.56
C ARG A 15 7.35 0.66 -3.58
N ALA A 16 7.69 -0.43 -4.27
CA ALA A 16 8.69 -0.40 -5.33
C ALA A 16 8.25 0.50 -6.49
N GLN A 17 6.99 0.39 -6.93
CA GLN A 17 6.43 1.27 -7.96
C GLN A 17 6.45 2.74 -7.55
N LEU A 18 6.04 3.06 -6.32
CA LEU A 18 6.09 4.43 -5.82
C LEU A 18 7.53 4.97 -5.78
N TYR A 19 8.49 4.15 -5.36
CA TYR A 19 9.90 4.55 -5.32
C TYR A 19 10.44 4.87 -6.72
N GLU A 20 10.14 4.04 -7.72
CA GLU A 20 10.54 4.29 -9.10
C GLU A 20 9.82 5.50 -9.71
N ILE A 21 8.53 5.71 -9.42
CA ILE A 21 7.78 6.87 -9.91
C ILE A 21 8.29 8.17 -9.25
N ALA A 22 8.60 8.13 -7.96
CA ALA A 22 9.15 9.27 -7.23
C ALA A 22 10.62 9.56 -7.58
N ARG A 23 11.31 8.64 -8.27
CA ARG A 23 12.72 8.79 -8.61
C ARG A 23 12.89 9.92 -9.63
N GLY A 24 13.49 11.01 -9.18
CA GLY A 24 13.73 12.20 -10.01
C GLY A 24 12.48 13.06 -10.23
N ARG A 25 11.41 12.84 -9.45
CA ARG A 25 10.20 13.67 -9.45
C ARG A 25 9.99 14.31 -8.09
N GLU A 26 9.24 15.40 -8.06
CA GLU A 26 8.79 16.00 -6.81
C GLU A 26 7.68 15.17 -6.17
N PHE A 27 7.57 15.19 -4.84
CA PHE A 27 6.48 14.50 -4.14
C PHE A 27 5.09 15.09 -4.41
N THR A 28 5.06 16.32 -4.94
CA THR A 28 3.86 17.00 -5.41
C THR A 28 3.46 16.60 -6.83
N ASP A 29 4.28 15.80 -7.52
CA ASP A 29 3.98 15.31 -8.85
C ASP A 29 2.66 14.50 -8.83
N PRO A 30 1.71 14.77 -9.73
CA PRO A 30 0.42 14.10 -9.73
C PRO A 30 0.52 12.57 -9.83
N GLU A 31 1.53 12.03 -10.52
CA GLU A 31 1.71 10.58 -10.60
C GLU A 31 2.27 9.99 -9.31
N VAL A 32 3.19 10.71 -8.65
CA VAL A 32 3.72 10.33 -7.33
C VAL A 32 2.60 10.35 -6.28
N ILE A 33 1.77 11.39 -6.27
CA ILE A 33 0.60 11.48 -5.38
C ILE A 33 -0.36 10.32 -5.64
N LYS A 34 -0.69 10.05 -6.89
CA LYS A 34 -1.62 8.97 -7.26
C LYS A 34 -1.09 7.59 -6.86
N ALA A 35 0.20 7.34 -7.07
CA ALA A 35 0.86 6.11 -6.63
C ALA A 35 0.87 5.98 -5.10
N SER A 36 1.11 7.09 -4.39
CA SER A 36 1.09 7.15 -2.93
C SER A 36 -0.31 6.85 -2.36
N GLN A 37 -1.35 7.47 -2.92
CA GLN A 37 -2.74 7.21 -2.55
C GLN A 37 -3.15 5.76 -2.79
N LYS A 38 -2.68 5.14 -3.88
CA LYS A 38 -2.96 3.74 -4.18
C LYS A 38 -2.29 2.80 -3.16
N LEU A 39 -1.06 3.10 -2.75
CA LEU A 39 -0.39 2.37 -1.68
C LEU A 39 -1.14 2.51 -0.35
N ASP A 40 -1.58 3.73 -0.02
CA ASP A 40 -2.32 4.02 1.21
C ASP A 40 -3.63 3.23 1.31
N GLN A 41 -4.38 3.11 0.21
CA GLN A 41 -5.59 2.29 0.17
C GLN A 41 -5.34 0.83 0.55
N VAL A 42 -4.27 0.23 0.04
CA VAL A 42 -3.92 -1.17 0.37
C VAL A 42 -3.43 -1.31 1.81
N LEU A 43 -2.70 -0.32 2.33
CA LEU A 43 -2.31 -0.28 3.74
C LEU A 43 -3.53 -0.18 4.68
N ASN A 44 -4.53 0.62 4.31
CA ASN A 44 -5.79 0.71 5.05
C ASN A 44 -6.58 -0.62 5.02
N GLU A 45 -6.55 -1.35 3.91
CA GLU A 45 -7.13 -2.70 3.82
C GLU A 45 -6.40 -3.69 4.72
N TYR A 46 -5.06 -3.64 4.72
CA TYR A 46 -4.22 -4.45 5.61
C TYR A 46 -4.54 -4.17 7.08
N GLU A 47 -4.62 -2.90 7.48
CA GLU A 47 -4.94 -2.50 8.84
C GLU A 47 -6.33 -2.99 9.27
N LYS A 48 -7.34 -2.86 8.40
CA LYS A 48 -8.70 -3.37 8.67
C LYS A 48 -8.70 -4.89 8.84
N PHE A 49 -7.96 -5.60 8.00
CA PHE A 49 -7.84 -7.05 8.07
C PHE A 49 -7.13 -7.49 9.36
N PHE A 50 -6.05 -6.79 9.71
CA PHE A 50 -5.29 -7.03 10.94
C PHE A 50 -6.13 -6.75 12.20
N LYS A 51 -6.86 -5.63 12.24
CA LYS A 51 -7.77 -5.30 13.34
C LYS A 51 -8.85 -6.36 13.52
N ARG A 52 -9.50 -6.81 12.44
CA ARG A 52 -10.49 -7.90 12.49
C ARG A 52 -9.91 -9.18 13.09
N LYS A 53 -8.71 -9.57 12.65
CA LYS A 53 -8.03 -10.77 13.14
C LYS A 53 -7.61 -10.66 14.61
N MET A 54 -7.29 -9.46 15.09
CA MET A 54 -6.94 -9.21 16.50
C MET A 54 -8.17 -9.08 17.41
N SER A 55 -9.32 -8.64 16.89
CA SER A 55 -10.58 -8.54 17.64
C SER A 55 -11.33 -9.87 17.82
N GLU A 56 -10.89 -10.94 17.13
CA GLU A 56 -11.41 -12.31 17.32
C GLU A 56 -10.65 -13.09 18.42
N LYS A 57 -9.81 -12.41 19.21
CA LYS A 57 -9.09 -12.96 20.37
C LYS A 57 -9.70 -12.44 21.67
#